data_AF-A0A1G5C082-F1
#
_entry.id   AF-A0A1G5C082-F1
#
_cell.length_a   1.000
_cell.length_b   1.000
_cell.length_c   1.000
_cell.angle_alpha   90.00
_cell.angle_beta   90.00
_cell.angle_gamma   90.00
#
_symmetry.space_group_name_H-M   'P 1'
#
loop_
_entity.id
_entity.type
_entity.pdbx_description
1 polymer ?
#
loop_
_entity_poly.entity_id
_entity_poly.type
_entity_poly.pdbx_seq_one_letter_code
_entity_poly.pdbx_strand_id
1 'polypeptide(L)' 'MVLIVDGTQHPVEAGQTATLDGDTSHTYRGAGDETCHLITTVHLPAGPSASI' A
#
# COMPACT_ATOMS: atom_id res chain seq x y z
N MET A 1 10.55 3.59 4.12
CA MET A 1 9.88 3.41 2.81
C MET A 1 9.17 4.70 2.45
N VAL A 2 8.99 5.03 1.17
CA VAL A 2 8.08 6.10 0.75
C VAL A 2 6.91 5.48 -0.01
N LEU A 3 5.71 5.61 0.54
CA LEU A 3 4.47 5.35 -0.17
C LEU A 3 4.11 6.62 -0.95
N ILE A 4 3.81 6.49 -2.24
CA ILE A 4 3.38 7.59 -3.09
C ILE A 4 1.94 7.32 -3.49
N VAL A 5 1.01 8.20 -3.12
CA VAL A 5 -0.43 8.09 -3.41
C VAL A 5 -0.85 9.30 -4.23
N ASP A 6 -1.36 9.07 -5.44
CA ASP A 6 -1.71 10.14 -6.40
C ASP A 6 -0.61 11.21 -6.55
N GLY A 7 0.65 10.76 -6.56
CA GLY A 7 1.83 11.63 -6.65
C GLY A 7 2.26 12.30 -5.33
N THR A 8 1.49 12.20 -4.27
CA THR A 8 1.84 12.72 -2.93
C THR A 8 2.70 11.73 -2.17
N GLN A 9 3.79 12.20 -1.56
CA GLN A 9 4.73 11.36 -0.83
C GLN A 9 4.35 11.23 0.66
N HIS A 10 4.34 9.99 1.14
CA HIS A 10 4.08 9.61 2.52
C HIS A 10 5.22 8.71 3.03
N PRO A 11 6.15 9.25 3.84
CA PRO A 11 7.15 8.43 4.51
C PRO A 11 6.47 7.41 5.44
N VAL A 12 6.91 6.15 5.34
CA VAL A 12 6.47 5.06 6.21
C VAL A 12 7.71 4.45 6.85
N GLU A 13 7.81 4.65 8.16
CA GLU A 13 8.92 4.15 8.98
C GLU A 13 8.71 2.70 9.40
N ALA A 14 9.78 2.04 9.86
CA ALA A 14 9.69 0.67 10.33
C ALA A 14 8.69 0.54 11.50
N GLY A 15 7.78 -0.44 11.40
CA GLY A 15 6.71 -0.65 12.38
C GLY A 15 5.51 0.29 12.24
N GLN A 16 5.53 1.25 11.30
CA GLN A 16 4.36 2.04 10.95
C GLN A 16 3.51 1.34 9.89
N THR A 17 2.21 1.64 9.95
CA THR A 17 1.24 1.23 8.94
C THR A 17 0.62 2.48 8.31
N ALA A 18 0.58 2.52 6.99
CA ALA A 18 -0.20 3.50 6.24
C ALA A 18 -1.44 2.83 5.65
N THR A 19 -2.57 3.52 5.71
CA THR A 19 -3.83 3.09 5.10
C THR A 19 -4.12 3.99 3.91
N LEU A 20 -4.49 3.39 2.77
CA LEU A 20 -4.97 4.09 1.58
C LEU A 20 -6.20 3.38 1.02
N ASP A 21 -6.95 4.09 0.18
CA ASP A 21 -7.97 3.49 -0.66
C ASP A 21 -7.30 2.63 -1.74
N GLY A 22 -7.73 1.37 -1.87
CA GLY A 22 -7.12 0.39 -2.76
C GLY A 22 -7.21 0.74 -4.24
N ASP A 23 -8.20 1.54 -4.65
CA ASP A 23 -8.38 1.96 -6.05
C ASP A 23 -7.57 3.22 -6.40
N THR A 24 -6.96 3.86 -5.40
CA THR A 24 -6.12 5.05 -5.62
C THR A 24 -4.76 4.65 -6.19
N SER A 25 -4.28 5.40 -7.19
CA SER A 25 -2.99 5.11 -7.82
C SER A 25 -1.87 5.24 -6.80
N HIS A 26 -1.10 4.16 -6.61
CA HIS A 26 -0.04 4.16 -5.61
C HIS A 26 1.19 3.37 -6.05
N THR A 27 2.34 3.77 -5.51
CA THR A 27 3.62 3.06 -5.69
C THR A 27 4.46 3.14 -4.41
N TYR A 28 5.44 2.25 -4.30
CA TYR A 28 6.35 2.17 -3.17
C TYR A 28 7.78 2.40 -3.66
N ARG A 29 8.52 3.26 -2.96
CA ARG A 29 9.92 3.57 -3.26
C ARG A 29 10.78 3.39 -2.01
N GLY A 30 11.90 2.69 -2.15
CA GLY A 30 12.94 2.66 -1.11
C GLY A 30 13.40 4.08 -0.75
N ALA A 31 13.62 4.34 0.53
CA ALA A 31 14.04 5.66 1.02
C ALA A 31 15.56 5.77 1.24
N GLY A 32 16.30 4.68 1.03
CA GLY A 32 17.75 4.60 1.22
C GLY A 32 18.32 3.37 0.52
N ASP A 33 19.55 3.01 0.87
CA ASP A 33 20.34 1.99 0.16
C ASP A 33 20.20 0.58 0.74
N GLU A 34 19.51 0.45 1.87
CA GLU A 34 19.25 -0.84 2.51
C GLU A 34 17.99 -1.51 1.96
N THR A 35 17.96 -2.85 2.04
CA THR A 35 16.77 -3.64 1.70
C THR A 35 15.59 -3.22 2.59
N CYS A 36 14.47 -2.90 1.97
CA CYS A 36 13.24 -2.55 2.68
C CYS A 36 12.23 -3.70 2.61
N HIS A 37 11.76 -4.15 3.77
CA HIS A 37 10.72 -5.18 3.86
C HIS A 37 9.35 -4.52 4.02
N LEU A 38 8.44 -4.79 3.09
CA LEU A 38 7.07 -4.29 3.11
C LEU A 38 6.09 -5.46 3.12
N ILE A 39 5.09 -5.35 3.98
CA ILE A 39 3.94 -6.25 4.00
C ILE A 39 2.72 -5.41 3.66
N THR A 40 1.98 -5.84 2.63
CA THR A 40 0.74 -5.17 2.22
C THR A 40 -0.44 -6.06 2.53
N THR A 41 -1.47 -5.49 3.14
CA THR A 41 -2.76 -6.15 3.34
C THR A 41 -3.81 -5.45 2.49
N VAL A 42 -4.53 -6.20 1.68
CA VAL A 42 -5.60 -5.68 0.81
C VAL A 42 -6.92 -6.27 1.27
N HIS A 43 -7.86 -5.40 1.63
CA HIS A 43 -9.24 -5.78 1.92
C HIS A 43 -10.07 -5.66 0.65
N LEU A 44 -10.35 -6.79 0.01
CA LEU A 44 -11.25 -6.85 -1.13
C LEU A 44 -12.70 -7.01 -0.65
N PRO A 45 -13.68 -6.38 -1.31
CA PRO A 45 -15.07 -6.71 -1.06
C PRO A 45 -15.33 -8.20 -1.35
N ALA A 46 -16.37 -8.75 -0.72
CA ALA A 46 -16.80 -10.11 -1.04
C ALA A 46 -17.07 -10.22 -2.55
N GLY A 47 -16.58 -11.30 -3.16
CA GLY A 47 -16.81 -11.55 -4.58
C GLY A 47 -18.31 -11.63 -4.90
N PRO A 48 -18.69 -11.48 -6.19
CA PRO A 48 -20.09 -11.62 -6.59
C PRO A 48 -20.61 -12.97 -6.10
N SER A 49 -21.76 -12.95 -5.41
CA SER A 49 -22.43 -14.19 -5.04
C SER A 49 -22.75 -14.95 -6.32
N ALA A 50 -22.19 -16.14 -6.48
CA ALA A 50 -22.53 -17.00 -7.60
C ALA A 50 -24.04 -17.24 -7.57
N SER A 51 -24.75 -16.75 -8.58
CA SER A 51 -26.15 -17.12 -8.78
C SER A 51 -26.16 -18.56 -9.28
N ILE A 52 -26.68 -19.46 -8.45
CA ILE A 52 -27.00 -20.84 -8.78
C ILE A 52 -28.18 -20.91 -9.77
#